data_AF-A0A3A9B5G9-F1
#
_entry.id   AF-A0A3A9B5G9-F1
#
_cell.length_a   1.000
_cell.length_b   1.000
_cell.length_c   1.000
_cell.angle_alpha   90.00
_cell.angle_beta   90.00
_cell.angle_gamma   90.00
#
_symmetry.space_group_name_H-M   'P 1'
#
loop_
_entity.id
_entity.type
_entity.pdbx_description
1 polymer ?
#
loop_
_entity_poly.entity_id
_entity_poly.type
_entity_poly.pdbx_seq_one_letter_code
_entity_poly.pdbx_strand_id
1 'polypeptide(L)'
;MYLVGKINREIYKCITPDIVTDEVIITDNQIQHIKSRHPGDYEKFSKYFSEIISHPDYILEANKPDTAFILKTVENNGVNFRLILRIKTSKLVGMSN
;
A
#
# COMPACT_ATOMS: atom_id res chain seq x y z
N MET A 1 9.39 -11.49 -3.35
CA MET A 1 8.07 -10.81 -3.41
C MET A 1 7.11 -11.61 -2.55
N TYR A 2 6.36 -10.95 -1.69
CA TYR A 2 5.42 -11.58 -0.76
C TYR A 2 4.07 -10.92 -0.86
N LEU A 3 3.00 -11.71 -0.94
CA LEU A 3 1.63 -11.21 -0.90
C LEU A 3 1.33 -10.67 0.50
N VAL A 4 0.78 -9.45 0.59
CA VAL A 4 0.45 -8.79 1.86
C VAL A 4 -1.03 -8.43 2.00
N GLY A 5 -1.80 -8.51 0.91
CA GLY A 5 -3.23 -8.23 0.93
C GLY A 5 -3.81 -8.15 -0.48
N LYS A 6 -5.11 -7.86 -0.56
CA LYS A 6 -5.81 -7.61 -1.81
C LYS A 6 -6.62 -6.32 -1.73
N ILE A 7 -6.53 -5.48 -2.76
CA ILE A 7 -7.38 -4.29 -2.88
C ILE A 7 -8.74 -4.65 -3.46
N ASN A 8 -9.78 -3.97 -2.96
CA ASN A 8 -11.06 -3.91 -3.69
C ASN A 8 -10.93 -2.87 -4.81
N ARG A 9 -10.88 -3.31 -6.06
CA ARG A 9 -10.64 -2.41 -7.20
C ARG A 9 -11.66 -1.26 -7.27
N GLU A 10 -12.91 -1.49 -6.89
CA GLU A 10 -13.96 -0.45 -6.94
C GLU A 10 -13.65 0.76 -6.06
N ILE A 11 -13.22 0.54 -4.81
CA ILE A 11 -12.91 1.65 -3.90
C ILE A 11 -11.58 2.34 -4.22
N TYR A 12 -10.66 1.63 -4.92
CA TYR A 12 -9.36 2.17 -5.35
C TYR A 12 -9.39 2.85 -6.72
N LYS A 13 -10.49 2.79 -7.47
CA LYS A 13 -10.66 3.50 -8.76
C LYS A 13 -10.54 5.01 -8.64
N CYS A 14 -10.69 5.57 -7.44
CA CYS A 14 -10.44 6.99 -7.18
C CYS A 14 -8.99 7.42 -7.43
N ILE A 15 -8.05 6.47 -7.43
CA ILE A 15 -6.64 6.70 -7.75
C ILE A 15 -6.40 6.59 -9.25
N THR A 16 -6.89 5.49 -9.84
CA THR A 16 -6.82 5.25 -11.28
C THR A 16 -7.80 4.14 -11.64
N PRO A 17 -8.53 4.25 -12.78
CA PRO A 17 -9.38 3.17 -13.27
C PRO A 17 -8.57 1.99 -13.85
N ASP A 18 -7.28 2.20 -14.18
CA ASP A 18 -6.41 1.23 -14.80
C ASP A 18 -5.70 0.35 -13.75
N ILE A 19 -6.43 -0.59 -13.15
CA ILE A 19 -5.91 -1.50 -12.13
C ILE A 19 -5.73 -2.90 -12.72
N VAL A 20 -4.47 -3.32 -12.95
CA VAL A 20 -4.19 -4.61 -13.61
C VAL A 20 -4.23 -5.80 -12.64
N THR A 21 -4.04 -5.57 -11.35
CA THR A 21 -4.07 -6.61 -10.31
C THR A 21 -4.67 -6.06 -9.03
N ASP A 22 -5.39 -6.92 -8.32
CA ASP A 22 -5.88 -6.72 -6.96
C ASP A 22 -4.86 -7.15 -5.91
N GLU A 23 -3.84 -7.92 -6.29
CA GLU A 23 -2.83 -8.40 -5.35
C GLU A 23 -1.85 -7.29 -4.97
N VAL A 24 -1.69 -7.09 -3.66
CA VAL A 24 -0.67 -6.20 -3.12
C VAL A 24 0.49 -7.04 -2.63
N ILE A 25 1.68 -6.72 -3.14
CA ILE A 25 2.92 -7.39 -2.79
C ILE A 25 3.90 -6.43 -2.14
N ILE A 26 4.80 -6.99 -1.34
CA ILE A 26 6.00 -6.31 -0.83
C ILE A 26 7.25 -7.07 -1.27
N THR A 27 8.33 -6.35 -1.55
CA THR A 27 9.63 -6.89 -1.95
C THR A 27 10.62 -6.89 -0.78
N ASP A 28 11.65 -7.72 -0.84
CA ASP A 28 12.73 -7.71 0.15
C ASP A 28 13.36 -6.32 0.28
N ASN A 29 13.56 -5.60 -0.82
CA ASN A 29 14.07 -4.22 -0.81
C ASN A 29 13.17 -3.26 -0.03
N GLN A 30 11.84 -3.36 -0.17
CA GLN A 30 10.90 -2.53 0.60
C GLN A 30 10.91 -2.91 2.08
N ILE A 31 10.99 -4.21 2.40
CA ILE A 31 11.12 -4.70 3.78
C ILE A 31 12.40 -4.14 4.42
N GLN A 32 13.54 -4.23 3.73
CA GLN A 32 14.80 -3.67 4.22
C GLN A 32 14.75 -2.14 4.36
N HIS A 33 14.06 -1.45 3.46
CA HIS A 33 13.86 0.00 3.58
C HIS A 33 13.09 0.39 4.84
N ILE A 34 12.03 -0.36 5.18
CA ILE A 34 11.26 -0.15 6.42
C ILE A 34 12.16 -0.41 7.63
N LYS A 35 12.83 -1.58 7.68
CA LYS A 35 13.68 -1.98 8.81
C LYS A 35 14.85 -1.03 9.07
N SER A 36 15.47 -0.50 8.01
CA SER A 36 16.61 0.42 8.12
C SER A 36 16.21 1.82 8.58
N ARG A 37 15.05 2.33 8.14
CA ARG A 37 14.56 3.65 8.56
C ARG A 37 13.87 3.62 9.91
N HIS A 38 13.18 2.53 10.22
CA HIS A 38 12.40 2.36 11.44
C HIS A 38 12.58 0.94 11.99
N PRO A 39 13.62 0.71 12.83
CA PRO A 39 13.88 -0.60 13.41
C PRO A 39 12.66 -1.14 14.18
N GLY A 40 12.18 -2.33 13.80
CA GLY A 40 11.07 -3.03 14.46
C GLY A 40 9.66 -2.72 13.91
N ASP A 41 9.51 -1.71 13.04
CA ASP A 41 8.20 -1.33 12.50
C ASP A 41 7.63 -2.40 11.58
N TYR A 42 8.47 -3.04 10.77
CA TYR A 42 8.01 -4.09 9.86
C TYR A 42 7.39 -5.26 10.65
N GLU A 43 8.08 -5.77 11.67
CA GLU A 43 7.62 -6.85 12.52
C GLU A 43 6.32 -6.47 13.26
N LYS A 44 6.26 -5.23 13.75
CA LYS A 44 5.11 -4.73 14.51
C LYS A 44 3.86 -4.55 13.65
N PHE A 45 4.03 -4.10 12.40
CA PHE A 45 2.93 -3.59 11.59
C PHE A 45 2.55 -4.44 10.38
N SER A 46 3.43 -5.35 9.93
CA SER A 46 3.15 -6.25 8.80
C SER A 46 1.86 -7.06 8.98
N LYS A 47 1.53 -7.43 10.22
CA LYS A 47 0.25 -8.12 10.56
C LYS A 47 -1.01 -7.34 10.21
N TYR A 48 -0.93 -6.01 10.11
CA TYR A 48 -2.09 -5.16 9.79
C TYR A 48 -2.19 -4.83 8.30
N PHE A 49 -1.20 -5.18 7.47
CA PHE A 49 -1.21 -4.80 6.05
C PHE A 49 -2.47 -5.30 5.34
N SER A 50 -2.80 -6.58 5.51
CA SER A 50 -3.98 -7.16 4.86
C SER A 50 -5.27 -6.43 5.24
N GLU A 51 -5.43 -6.07 6.53
CA GLU A 51 -6.59 -5.36 7.04
C GLU A 51 -6.68 -3.93 6.48
N ILE A 52 -5.58 -3.18 6.54
CA ILE A 52 -5.51 -1.79 6.06
C ILE A 52 -5.77 -1.70 4.55
N ILE A 53 -5.24 -2.66 3.78
CA ILE A 53 -5.41 -2.72 2.33
C ILE A 53 -6.86 -3.04 1.96
N SER A 54 -7.46 -4.01 2.66
CA SER A 54 -8.80 -4.53 2.32
C SER A 54 -9.94 -3.65 2.85
N HIS A 55 -9.75 -3.03 4.03
CA HIS A 55 -10.74 -2.21 4.71
C HIS A 55 -10.13 -0.87 5.17
N PRO A 56 -9.73 0.00 4.24
CA PRO A 56 -9.21 1.32 4.59
C PRO A 56 -10.32 2.25 5.06
N ASP A 57 -9.98 3.20 5.93
CA ASP A 57 -10.92 4.23 6.35
C ASP A 57 -10.92 5.37 5.34
N TYR A 58 -9.74 5.71 4.79
CA TYR A 58 -9.60 6.67 3.70
C TYR A 58 -8.56 6.22 2.67
N ILE A 59 -8.84 6.55 1.41
CA ILE A 59 -7.92 6.41 0.29
C ILE A 59 -7.75 7.79 -0.33
N LEU A 60 -6.53 8.31 -0.36
CA LEU A 60 -6.21 9.62 -0.90
C LEU A 60 -5.20 9.49 -2.04
N GLU A 61 -5.37 10.24 -3.12
CA GLU A 61 -4.37 10.35 -4.17
C GLU A 61 -3.09 10.99 -3.61
N ALA A 62 -1.94 10.41 -3.94
CA ALA A 62 -0.64 10.97 -3.57
C ALA A 62 -0.09 11.88 -4.66
N ASN A 63 1.01 12.57 -4.37
CA ASN A 63 1.67 13.47 -5.32
C ASN A 63 2.40 12.79 -6.49
N LYS A 64 2.31 11.45 -6.60
CA LYS A 64 2.92 10.67 -7.67
C LYS A 64 1.82 9.90 -8.42
N PRO A 65 1.95 9.74 -9.76
CA PRO A 65 0.99 8.96 -10.53
C PRO A 65 0.77 7.57 -9.95
N ASP A 66 -0.48 7.11 -10.04
CA ASP A 66 -0.93 5.78 -9.64
C ASP A 66 -0.55 5.43 -8.18
N THR A 67 -0.38 6.43 -7.32
CA THR A 67 0.08 6.25 -5.95
C THR A 67 -0.97 6.77 -4.97
N ALA A 68 -1.22 6.02 -3.91
CA ALA A 68 -2.26 6.26 -2.93
C ALA A 68 -1.70 6.31 -1.51
N PHE A 69 -2.25 7.19 -0.68
CA PHE A 69 -2.19 7.09 0.77
C PHE A 69 -3.41 6.31 1.27
N ILE A 70 -3.15 5.20 1.94
CA ILE A 70 -4.17 4.38 2.58
C ILE A 70 -4.09 4.66 4.08
N LEU A 71 -5.18 5.17 4.63
CA LEU A 71 -5.26 5.55 6.04
C LEU A 71 -6.23 4.61 6.76
N LYS A 72 -5.80 4.15 7.94
CA LYS A 72 -6.66 3.38 8.85
C LYS A 72 -6.32 3.70 10.30
N THR A 73 -7.33 3.91 11.12
CA THR A 73 -7.20 3.98 12.57
C THR A 73 -7.44 2.59 13.16
N VAL A 74 -6.52 2.10 13.98
CA VAL A 74 -6.69 0.82 14.69
C VAL A 74 -7.19 1.12 16.10
N GLU A 75 -8.48 0.86 16.32
CA GLU A 75 -9.21 1.22 17.55
C GLU A 75 -8.57 0.65 18.82
N ASN A 76 -7.97 -0.54 18.74
CA ASN A 76 -7.43 -1.24 19.90
C ASN A 76 -6.12 -0.65 20.47
N ASN A 77 -5.52 0.33 19.80
CA ASN A 77 -4.29 0.99 20.27
C ASN A 77 -4.29 2.53 20.05
N GLY A 78 -5.34 3.11 19.49
CA GLY A 78 -5.38 4.54 19.11
C GLY A 78 -4.30 4.94 18.08
N VAL A 79 -3.72 3.97 17.38
CA VAL A 79 -2.63 4.22 16.42
C VAL A 79 -3.23 4.45 15.04
N ASN A 80 -2.84 5.57 14.43
CA ASN A 80 -3.14 5.87 13.04
C ASN A 80 -2.09 5.28 12.13
N PHE A 81 -2.52 4.50 11.16
CA PHE A 81 -1.70 3.88 10.16
C PHE A 81 -1.82 4.63 8.85
N ARG A 82 -0.66 4.82 8.20
CA ARG A 82 -0.56 5.34 6.86
C ARG A 82 0.32 4.42 6.03
N LEU A 83 -0.25 3.83 4.99
CA LEU A 83 0.47 3.03 4.00
C LEU A 83 0.51 3.79 2.67
N ILE A 84 1.65 3.73 1.99
CA ILE A 84 1.79 4.25 0.62
C ILE A 84 1.72 3.06 -0.32
N LEU A 85 0.70 3.01 -1.17
CA LEU A 85 0.52 1.97 -2.17
C LEU A 85 0.68 2.55 -3.57
N ARG A 86 1.47 1.89 -4.42
CA ARG A 86 1.48 2.18 -5.85
C ARG A 86 0.64 1.12 -6.57
N ILE A 87 -0.37 1.59 -7.29
CA ILE A 87 -1.24 0.78 -8.13
C ILE A 87 -0.47 0.40 -9.39
N LYS A 88 -0.50 -0.89 -9.72
CA LYS A 88 0.04 -1.36 -10.99
C LYS A 88 -0.97 -1.06 -12.08
N THR A 89 -0.53 -0.30 -13.08
CA THR A 89 -1.32 0.09 -14.25
C THR A 89 -0.81 -0.62 -15.50
N SER A 90 -1.62 -0.62 -16.56
CA SER A 90 -1.27 -1.17 -17.87
C SER A 90 -0.22 -0.32 -18.59
N LYS A 91 -0.07 0.95 -18.19
CA LYS A 91 1.01 1.82 -18.66
C LYS A 91 2.35 1.17 -18.34
N LEU A 92 3.13 0.90 -19.37
CA LEU A 92 4.54 0.56 -19.21
C LEU A 92 5.19 1.71 -18.44
N VAL A 93 5.72 1.42 -17.25
CA VAL A 93 6.61 2.35 -16.55
C VAL A 93 7.74 2.61 -17.54
N GLY A 94 7.79 3.82 -18.08
CA GLY A 94 8.84 4.24 -18.99
C GLY A 94 10.17 3.84 -18.37
N MET A 95 10.90 2.98 -19.08
CA MET A 95 12.32 2.81 -18.86
C MET A 95 12.91 4.20 -19.05
N SER A 96 13.26 4.86 -17.95
CA SER A 96 14.17 5.99 -17.99
C SER A 96 15.51 5.42 -18.48
N ASN A 97 15.84 5.75 -19.73
CA ASN A 97 17.19 5.62 -20.28
C ASN A 97 18.19 6.43 -19.44
#